data_AF-A0A7S3I7Z1-F1
#
_entry.id   AF-A0A7S3I7Z1-F1
#
_cell.length_a   1.000
_cell.length_b   1.000
_cell.length_c   1.000
_cell.angle_alpha   90.00
_cell.angle_beta   90.00
_cell.angle_gamma   90.00
#
_symmetry.space_group_name_H-M   'P 1'
#
loop_
_entity.id
_entity.type
_entity.pdbx_description
1 polymer ?
#
loop_
_entity_poly.entity_id
_entity_poly.type
_entity_poly.pdbx_seq_one_letter_code
_entity_poly.pdbx_strand_id
1 'polypeptide(L)'
;MLELPESLQQFSERNVFLVAGTLRPETMYGQTNCFVKADGEYGVYEMKNDDLFVITERAARHFAHQEMTKVEFEYPSLAKVTGSDLIGKKVKAPMTSYEFVYVLPLPTISMTKGTAVVTSVPSDAPHDFAMLRDLQTKEGLREILGVKEEWVQGFDPIPLIDVEGLGDLCAKTVVEEMKIQSHKDATKLDEAKDKCYQAGFDTGVMKVGECAGMKVELAKPLVRKQMIEMGVAVPYYEPEKEVKARTGEDCIVALCDQWLLDYGEESWKNKVKEHVSSDRFQTYNPKTQKEFDDILEWLKEWGCSRTTGLGTRVPWDEQFVIESLSDSTIYTAYYTIAHLLQGGKLEGSEIGPAGIPAEAMTIGAFDYVFLDKPYDAEQCPGVTEEQ
;
A
#
# COMPACT_ATOMS: atom_id res chain seq x y z
N MET A 1 -8.37 -8.52 -20.87
CA MET A 1 -9.76 -9.02 -20.90
C MET A 1 -9.75 -10.52 -20.70
N LEU A 2 -10.66 -11.04 -19.88
CA LEU A 2 -10.78 -12.45 -19.49
C LEU A 2 -11.72 -13.20 -20.45
N GLU A 3 -11.30 -14.36 -20.94
CA GLU A 3 -12.22 -15.34 -21.53
C GLU A 3 -13.15 -15.87 -20.44
N LEU A 4 -14.45 -15.70 -20.62
CA LEU A 4 -15.41 -15.99 -19.56
C LEU A 4 -15.58 -17.50 -19.33
N PRO A 5 -15.52 -17.98 -18.07
CA PRO A 5 -16.05 -19.30 -17.73
C PRO A 5 -17.57 -19.33 -17.84
N GLU A 6 -18.15 -20.53 -17.85
CA GLU A 6 -19.60 -20.74 -17.96
C GLU A 6 -20.36 -19.97 -16.87
N SER A 7 -19.83 -19.96 -15.64
CA SER A 7 -20.38 -19.24 -14.49
C SER A 7 -20.49 -17.73 -14.68
N LEU A 8 -19.77 -17.15 -15.64
CA LEU A 8 -19.74 -15.70 -15.90
C LEU A 8 -20.31 -15.30 -17.27
N GLN A 9 -20.88 -16.22 -18.05
CA GLN A 9 -21.38 -15.94 -19.40
C GLN A 9 -22.49 -14.88 -19.47
N GLN A 10 -23.22 -14.68 -18.36
CA GLN A 10 -24.18 -13.60 -18.22
C GLN A 10 -23.57 -12.19 -18.36
N PHE A 11 -22.24 -12.06 -18.30
CA PHE A 11 -21.49 -10.81 -18.47
C PHE A 11 -20.78 -10.70 -19.83
N SER A 12 -21.12 -11.52 -20.82
CA SER A 12 -20.48 -11.56 -22.15
C SER A 12 -20.49 -10.24 -22.92
N GLU A 13 -21.49 -9.39 -22.69
CA GLU A 13 -21.62 -8.06 -23.30
C GLU A 13 -20.88 -6.96 -22.50
N ARG A 14 -20.10 -7.33 -21.47
CA ARG A 14 -19.37 -6.41 -20.60
C ARG A 14 -17.87 -6.70 -20.62
N ASN A 15 -17.07 -5.68 -20.30
CA ASN A 15 -15.65 -5.87 -20.10
C ASN A 15 -15.39 -6.53 -18.75
N VAL A 16 -14.86 -7.75 -18.77
CA VAL A 16 -14.48 -8.49 -17.56
C VAL A 16 -12.97 -8.66 -17.50
N PHE A 17 -12.39 -8.29 -16.35
CA PHE A 17 -10.95 -8.31 -16.10
C PHE A 17 -10.61 -9.19 -14.91
N LEU A 18 -9.67 -10.10 -15.11
CA LEU A 18 -8.97 -10.75 -14.02
C LEU A 18 -7.85 -9.82 -13.54
N VAL A 19 -8.00 -9.25 -12.33
CA VAL A 19 -7.13 -8.16 -11.88
C VAL A 19 -6.06 -8.70 -10.94
N ALA A 20 -4.80 -8.60 -11.36
CA ALA A 20 -3.63 -9.07 -10.61
C ALA A 20 -2.91 -7.92 -9.89
N GLY A 21 -2.44 -8.18 -8.68
CA GLY A 21 -1.60 -7.26 -7.93
C GLY A 21 -0.11 -7.48 -8.20
N THR A 22 0.66 -6.40 -8.40
CA THR A 22 2.12 -6.47 -8.54
C THR A 22 2.81 -5.27 -7.90
N LEU A 23 4.02 -5.49 -7.36
CA LEU A 23 4.92 -4.45 -6.87
C LEU A 23 6.01 -4.08 -7.89
N ARG A 24 6.07 -4.78 -9.03
CA ARG A 24 7.07 -4.64 -10.08
C ARG A 24 6.39 -4.39 -11.45
N PRO A 25 5.77 -3.23 -11.66
CA PRO A 25 5.10 -2.93 -12.91
C PRO A 25 6.05 -2.96 -14.12
N GLU A 26 7.34 -2.69 -13.93
CA GLU A 26 8.34 -2.73 -14.99
C GLU A 26 8.51 -4.12 -15.62
N THR A 27 8.15 -5.20 -14.92
CA THR A 27 8.30 -6.57 -15.41
C THR A 27 7.09 -7.06 -16.22
N MET A 28 6.03 -6.26 -16.36
CA MET A 28 4.78 -6.70 -17.01
C MET A 28 4.93 -7.05 -18.50
N TYR A 29 6.02 -6.64 -19.14
CA TYR A 29 6.39 -7.07 -20.49
C TYR A 29 6.71 -8.57 -20.58
N GLY A 30 7.04 -9.22 -19.45
CA GLY A 30 7.48 -10.62 -19.39
C GLY A 30 6.43 -11.63 -18.98
N GLN A 31 5.15 -11.28 -19.04
CA GLN A 31 4.09 -12.16 -18.57
C GLN A 31 3.95 -13.39 -19.47
N THR A 32 4.03 -14.59 -18.90
CA THR A 32 3.79 -15.87 -19.60
C THR A 32 2.44 -16.49 -19.25
N ASN A 33 1.92 -16.19 -18.08
CA ASN A 33 0.66 -16.69 -17.54
C ASN A 33 0.19 -15.83 -16.37
N CYS A 34 -1.01 -16.13 -15.88
CA CYS A 34 -1.57 -15.59 -14.65
C CYS A 34 -1.81 -16.73 -13.68
N PHE A 35 -1.61 -16.53 -12.38
CA PHE A 35 -1.87 -17.53 -11.35
C PHE A 35 -3.08 -17.19 -10.50
N VAL A 36 -3.85 -18.23 -10.18
CA VAL A 36 -4.95 -18.21 -9.20
C VAL A 36 -4.86 -19.43 -8.29
N LYS A 37 -5.49 -19.36 -7.12
CA LYS A 37 -5.63 -20.52 -6.24
C LYS A 37 -6.89 -21.29 -6.61
N ALA A 38 -6.78 -22.59 -6.94
CA ALA A 38 -7.89 -23.38 -7.47
C ALA A 38 -9.12 -23.41 -6.54
N ASP A 39 -8.91 -23.66 -5.26
CA ASP A 39 -9.93 -23.65 -4.20
C ASP A 39 -10.21 -22.24 -3.64
N GLY A 40 -9.63 -21.20 -4.25
CA GLY A 40 -9.89 -19.81 -3.89
C GLY A 40 -11.28 -19.34 -4.35
N GLU A 41 -11.96 -18.60 -3.50
CA GLU A 41 -13.22 -17.91 -3.84
C GLU A 41 -12.95 -16.50 -4.36
N TYR A 42 -13.52 -16.19 -5.51
CA TYR A 42 -13.49 -14.88 -6.14
C TYR A 42 -14.92 -14.39 -6.43
N GLY A 43 -15.07 -13.10 -6.64
CA GLY A 43 -16.32 -12.47 -7.00
C GLY A 43 -16.15 -11.50 -8.17
N VAL A 44 -17.27 -11.19 -8.82
CA VAL A 44 -17.36 -10.15 -9.84
C VAL A 44 -17.89 -8.88 -9.21
N TYR A 45 -17.15 -7.79 -9.34
CA TYR A 45 -17.49 -6.50 -8.76
C TYR A 45 -17.49 -5.41 -9.83
N GLU A 46 -18.46 -4.52 -9.79
CA GLU A 46 -18.60 -3.43 -10.75
C GLU A 46 -17.84 -2.18 -10.30
N MET A 47 -16.95 -1.71 -11.16
CA MET A 47 -16.12 -0.54 -10.92
C MET A 47 -16.82 0.73 -11.41
N LYS A 48 -16.32 1.91 -10.99
CA LYS A 48 -16.91 3.20 -11.35
C LYS A 48 -17.00 3.48 -12.85
N ASN A 49 -16.11 2.85 -13.63
CA ASN A 49 -16.05 2.96 -15.09
C ASN A 49 -16.86 1.87 -15.82
N ASP A 50 -17.75 1.17 -15.13
CA ASP A 50 -18.57 0.07 -15.65
C ASP A 50 -17.79 -1.18 -16.09
N ASP A 51 -16.50 -1.27 -15.76
CA ASP A 51 -15.75 -2.52 -15.90
C ASP A 51 -16.07 -3.48 -14.76
N LEU A 52 -15.95 -4.78 -15.05
CA LEU A 52 -16.16 -5.85 -14.07
C LEU A 52 -14.84 -6.47 -13.66
N PHE A 53 -14.52 -6.42 -12.36
CA PHE A 53 -13.30 -7.00 -11.82
C PHE A 53 -13.60 -8.36 -11.18
N VAL A 54 -12.82 -9.37 -11.56
CA VAL A 54 -12.76 -10.69 -10.92
C VAL A 54 -11.63 -10.66 -9.89
N ILE A 55 -11.99 -10.55 -8.62
CA ILE A 55 -11.09 -10.38 -7.47
C ILE A 55 -11.68 -11.03 -6.21
N THR A 56 -10.92 -11.11 -5.12
CA THR A 56 -11.45 -11.54 -3.81
C THR A 56 -12.36 -10.48 -3.20
N GLU A 57 -13.26 -10.89 -2.30
CA GLU A 57 -14.10 -9.97 -1.52
C GLU A 57 -13.26 -8.99 -0.68
N ARG A 58 -12.14 -9.49 -0.11
CA ARG A 58 -11.18 -8.63 0.59
C ARG A 58 -10.70 -7.49 -0.30
N ALA A 59 -10.20 -7.80 -1.51
CA ALA A 59 -9.73 -6.77 -2.43
C ALA A 59 -10.85 -5.81 -2.87
N ALA A 60 -12.07 -6.32 -3.07
CA ALA A 60 -13.23 -5.48 -3.39
C ALA A 60 -13.55 -4.49 -2.27
N ARG A 61 -13.46 -4.91 -0.99
CA ARG A 61 -13.60 -4.03 0.17
C ARG A 61 -12.55 -2.91 0.18
N HIS A 62 -11.29 -3.22 -0.15
CA HIS A 62 -10.24 -2.22 -0.29
C HIS A 62 -10.57 -1.21 -1.40
N PHE A 63 -10.94 -1.68 -2.59
CA PHE A 63 -11.33 -0.81 -3.71
C PHE A 63 -12.53 0.08 -3.39
N ALA A 64 -13.52 -0.43 -2.64
CA ALA A 64 -14.70 0.35 -2.25
C ALA A 64 -14.38 1.56 -1.38
N HIS A 65 -13.33 1.46 -0.56
CA HIS A 65 -12.85 2.55 0.28
C HIS A 65 -11.73 3.36 -0.38
N GLN A 66 -11.46 3.13 -1.67
CA GLN A 66 -10.48 3.86 -2.47
C GLN A 66 -11.13 4.50 -3.70
N GLU A 67 -12.46 4.74 -3.64
CA GLU A 67 -13.25 5.36 -4.70
C GLU A 67 -13.16 4.64 -6.07
N MET A 68 -13.12 3.30 -6.05
CA MET A 68 -12.97 2.50 -7.26
C MET A 68 -14.24 1.73 -7.67
N THR A 69 -15.11 1.40 -6.72
CA THR A 69 -16.38 0.72 -6.98
C THR A 69 -17.44 1.65 -7.55
N LYS A 70 -18.50 1.09 -8.15
CA LYS A 70 -19.60 1.84 -8.76
C LYS A 70 -20.34 2.76 -7.78
N VAL A 71 -20.51 2.28 -6.55
CA VAL A 71 -21.11 3.02 -5.44
C VAL A 71 -20.09 3.08 -4.32
N GLU A 72 -19.86 4.28 -3.80
CA GLU A 72 -18.85 4.55 -2.77
C GLU A 72 -19.09 3.68 -1.53
N PHE A 73 -18.02 3.10 -0.96
CA PHE A 73 -18.05 2.18 0.18
C PHE A 73 -18.84 0.88 0.00
N GLU A 74 -19.51 0.68 -1.14
CA GLU A 74 -20.25 -0.54 -1.46
C GLU A 74 -19.48 -1.42 -2.46
N TYR A 75 -19.54 -2.73 -2.23
CA TYR A 75 -18.90 -3.74 -3.08
C TYR A 75 -19.79 -4.98 -3.24
N PRO A 76 -21.03 -4.85 -3.74
CA PRO A 76 -21.89 -6.00 -3.96
C PRO A 76 -21.25 -6.95 -4.98
N SER A 77 -21.16 -8.23 -4.62
CA SER A 77 -20.74 -9.25 -5.56
C SER A 77 -21.89 -9.54 -6.55
N LEU A 78 -21.65 -9.29 -7.84
CA LEU A 78 -22.61 -9.58 -8.91
C LEU A 78 -22.70 -11.07 -9.24
N ALA A 79 -21.61 -11.80 -9.00
CA ALA A 79 -21.52 -13.25 -9.13
C ALA A 79 -20.32 -13.77 -8.36
N LYS A 80 -20.37 -15.05 -7.95
CA LYS A 80 -19.23 -15.78 -7.38
C LYS A 80 -18.62 -16.70 -8.42
N VAL A 81 -17.31 -16.88 -8.35
CA VAL A 81 -16.55 -17.78 -9.23
C VAL A 81 -15.39 -18.40 -8.44
N THR A 82 -15.08 -19.66 -8.72
CA THR A 82 -13.95 -20.34 -8.07
C THR A 82 -12.69 -20.21 -8.92
N GLY A 83 -11.51 -20.33 -8.31
CA GLY A 83 -10.27 -20.40 -9.08
C GLY A 83 -10.26 -21.55 -10.09
N SER A 84 -10.87 -22.69 -9.75
CA SER A 84 -11.07 -23.82 -10.66
C SER A 84 -11.84 -23.45 -11.93
N ASP A 85 -12.84 -22.57 -11.85
CA ASP A 85 -13.57 -22.11 -13.05
C ASP A 85 -12.69 -21.23 -13.95
N LEU A 86 -11.74 -20.50 -13.36
CA LEU A 86 -10.85 -19.58 -14.06
C LEU A 86 -9.66 -20.30 -14.74
N ILE A 87 -9.20 -21.42 -14.18
CA ILE A 87 -8.05 -22.17 -14.71
C ILE A 87 -8.29 -22.59 -16.17
N GLY A 88 -7.30 -22.36 -17.02
CA GLY A 88 -7.34 -22.66 -18.45
C GLY A 88 -8.01 -21.59 -19.31
N LYS A 89 -8.56 -20.54 -18.72
CA LYS A 89 -9.10 -19.40 -19.48
C LYS A 89 -7.98 -18.54 -20.02
N LYS A 90 -8.21 -17.97 -21.21
CA LYS A 90 -7.30 -17.00 -21.81
C LYS A 90 -7.49 -15.63 -21.19
N VAL A 91 -6.40 -14.92 -20.98
CA VAL A 91 -6.40 -13.53 -20.55
C VAL A 91 -5.52 -12.73 -21.49
N LYS A 92 -6.08 -11.66 -22.07
CA LYS A 92 -5.26 -10.63 -22.73
C LYS A 92 -4.58 -9.80 -21.65
N ALA A 93 -3.34 -10.16 -21.34
CA ALA A 93 -2.48 -9.48 -20.37
C ALA A 93 -1.85 -8.22 -20.99
N PRO A 94 -1.70 -7.13 -20.23
CA PRO A 94 -1.10 -5.90 -20.75
C PRO A 94 0.40 -6.07 -20.96
N MET A 95 0.99 -5.29 -21.87
CA MET A 95 2.44 -5.13 -22.12
C MET A 95 3.20 -6.35 -22.66
N THR A 96 2.75 -7.59 -22.41
CA THR A 96 3.41 -8.79 -22.93
C THR A 96 3.33 -8.90 -24.45
N SER A 97 4.30 -9.59 -25.05
CA SER A 97 4.33 -9.89 -26.48
C SER A 97 3.38 -11.02 -26.89
N TYR A 98 2.91 -11.83 -25.93
CA TYR A 98 1.91 -12.86 -26.19
C TYR A 98 0.53 -12.24 -26.42
N GLU A 99 -0.18 -12.69 -27.47
CA GLU A 99 -1.54 -12.22 -27.77
C GLU A 99 -2.52 -12.46 -26.60
N PHE A 100 -2.35 -13.59 -25.94
CA PHE A 100 -3.02 -13.96 -24.70
C PHE A 100 -2.11 -14.89 -23.89
N VAL A 101 -2.39 -15.00 -22.61
CA VAL A 101 -1.79 -16.00 -21.71
C VAL A 101 -2.88 -16.81 -21.02
N TYR A 102 -2.53 -17.94 -20.41
CA TYR A 102 -3.49 -18.77 -19.68
C TYR A 102 -3.50 -18.47 -18.18
N VAL A 103 -4.64 -18.71 -17.55
CA VAL A 103 -4.76 -18.79 -16.09
C VAL A 103 -4.32 -20.19 -15.63
N LEU A 104 -3.35 -20.26 -14.73
CA LEU A 104 -2.77 -21.48 -14.18
C LEU A 104 -2.97 -21.56 -12.65
N PRO A 105 -3.04 -22.77 -12.08
CA PRO A 105 -3.11 -22.95 -10.64
C PRO A 105 -1.76 -22.69 -9.97
N LEU A 106 -1.79 -21.98 -8.84
CA LEU A 106 -0.68 -21.90 -7.90
C LEU A 106 -1.19 -22.10 -6.46
N PRO A 107 -0.99 -23.30 -5.86
CA PRO A 107 -1.56 -23.62 -4.53
C PRO A 107 -1.08 -22.72 -3.38
N THR A 108 0.12 -22.13 -3.53
CA THR A 108 0.80 -21.31 -2.52
C THR A 108 0.32 -19.86 -2.48
N ILE A 109 -0.60 -19.44 -3.36
CA ILE A 109 -1.18 -18.11 -3.31
C ILE A 109 -1.89 -17.88 -1.98
N SER A 110 -1.60 -16.74 -1.37
CA SER A 110 -2.34 -16.25 -0.20
C SER A 110 -3.63 -15.57 -0.64
N MET A 111 -4.76 -15.97 -0.05
CA MET A 111 -6.05 -15.30 -0.26
C MET A 111 -6.19 -14.01 0.56
N THR A 112 -5.20 -13.67 1.40
CA THR A 112 -5.21 -12.49 2.29
C THR A 112 -4.28 -11.36 1.84
N LYS A 113 -3.58 -11.53 0.71
CA LYS A 113 -2.66 -10.54 0.14
C LYS A 113 -3.03 -10.19 -1.30
N GLY A 114 -2.95 -8.91 -1.64
CA GLY A 114 -3.34 -8.39 -2.94
C GLY A 114 -4.75 -8.80 -3.34
N THR A 115 -4.94 -9.03 -4.64
CA THR A 115 -6.21 -9.52 -5.21
C THR A 115 -6.33 -11.05 -5.21
N ALA A 116 -5.34 -11.76 -4.65
CA ALA A 116 -5.14 -13.20 -4.79
C ALA A 116 -5.07 -13.72 -6.25
N VAL A 117 -4.73 -12.82 -7.17
CA VAL A 117 -4.39 -13.10 -8.56
C VAL A 117 -2.97 -12.56 -8.78
N VAL A 118 -2.08 -13.41 -9.28
CA VAL A 118 -0.66 -13.10 -9.38
C VAL A 118 -0.21 -13.18 -10.83
N THR A 119 0.46 -12.14 -11.34
CA THR A 119 1.10 -12.17 -12.66
C THR A 119 2.32 -13.09 -12.64
N SER A 120 2.56 -13.88 -13.68
CA SER A 120 3.75 -14.73 -13.78
C SER A 120 4.77 -14.14 -14.74
N VAL A 121 5.94 -13.76 -14.21
CA VAL A 121 7.07 -13.19 -14.97
C VAL A 121 8.33 -14.04 -14.74
N PRO A 122 8.43 -15.22 -15.38
CA PRO A 122 9.48 -16.21 -15.11
C PRO A 122 10.89 -15.80 -15.57
N SER A 123 11.06 -14.67 -16.25
CA SER A 123 12.39 -14.10 -16.54
C SER A 123 13.04 -13.52 -15.29
N ASP A 124 12.25 -12.96 -14.37
CA ASP A 124 12.70 -12.10 -13.27
C ASP A 124 12.16 -12.52 -11.89
N ALA A 125 11.22 -13.47 -11.84
CA ALA A 125 10.68 -14.05 -10.61
C ALA A 125 11.01 -15.56 -10.51
N PRO A 126 11.89 -15.97 -9.56
CA PRO A 126 12.28 -17.37 -9.39
C PRO A 126 11.14 -18.35 -9.11
N HIS A 127 10.15 -17.95 -8.30
CA HIS A 127 8.96 -18.75 -8.03
C HIS A 127 8.16 -19.03 -9.30
N ASP A 128 8.01 -18.03 -10.16
CA ASP A 128 7.29 -18.13 -11.42
C ASP A 128 8.02 -19.04 -12.40
N PHE A 129 9.34 -18.85 -12.54
CA PHE A 129 10.19 -19.72 -13.37
C PHE A 129 10.11 -21.18 -12.93
N ALA A 130 10.25 -21.44 -11.62
CA ALA A 130 10.22 -22.80 -11.09
C ALA A 130 8.86 -23.46 -11.32
N MET A 131 7.76 -22.74 -11.13
CA MET A 131 6.41 -23.27 -11.37
C MET A 131 6.17 -23.55 -12.86
N LEU A 132 6.51 -22.62 -13.75
CA LEU A 132 6.34 -22.80 -15.20
C LEU A 132 7.21 -23.95 -15.72
N ARG A 133 8.49 -24.00 -15.36
CA ARG A 133 9.41 -25.09 -15.71
C ARG A 133 8.86 -26.43 -15.23
N ASP A 134 8.39 -26.50 -13.99
CA ASP A 134 7.86 -27.74 -13.43
C ASP A 134 6.59 -28.19 -14.17
N LEU A 135 5.69 -27.28 -14.54
CA LEU A 135 4.52 -27.60 -15.37
C LEU A 135 4.89 -28.06 -16.78
N GLN A 136 5.99 -27.54 -17.34
CA GLN A 136 6.46 -27.90 -18.67
C GLN A 136 7.21 -29.24 -18.72
N THR A 137 7.90 -29.61 -17.63
CA THR A 137 8.88 -30.72 -17.65
C THR A 137 8.54 -31.90 -16.73
N LYS A 138 7.78 -31.70 -15.64
CA LYS A 138 7.48 -32.79 -14.71
C LYS A 138 6.24 -33.56 -15.13
N GLU A 139 6.44 -34.84 -15.42
CA GLU A 139 5.36 -35.80 -15.66
C GLU A 139 4.41 -35.86 -14.45
N GLY A 140 3.10 -35.95 -14.69
CA GLY A 140 2.08 -36.06 -13.65
C GLY A 140 1.66 -34.75 -12.96
N LEU A 141 2.52 -33.72 -12.92
CA LEU A 141 2.16 -32.46 -12.23
C LEU A 141 0.97 -31.76 -12.89
N ARG A 142 0.94 -31.75 -14.23
CA ARG A 142 -0.16 -31.22 -15.03
C ARG A 142 -1.48 -31.92 -14.72
N GLU A 143 -1.48 -33.25 -14.65
CA GLU A 143 -2.68 -34.04 -14.31
C GLU A 143 -3.16 -33.75 -12.88
N ILE A 144 -2.24 -33.67 -11.91
CA ILE A 144 -2.56 -33.37 -10.50
C ILE A 144 -3.22 -31.99 -10.36
N LEU A 145 -2.75 -31.01 -11.13
CA LEU A 145 -3.22 -29.63 -11.06
C LEU A 145 -4.31 -29.29 -12.09
N GLY A 146 -4.73 -30.26 -12.92
CA GLY A 146 -5.72 -30.02 -13.97
C GLY A 146 -5.27 -29.06 -15.07
N VAL A 147 -3.97 -29.01 -15.36
CA VAL A 147 -3.36 -28.15 -16.39
C VAL A 147 -3.20 -28.91 -17.69
N LYS A 148 -3.62 -28.33 -18.82
CA LYS A 148 -3.37 -28.92 -20.14
C LYS A 148 -2.00 -28.54 -20.68
N GLU A 149 -1.45 -29.41 -21.53
CA GLU A 149 -0.16 -29.20 -22.15
C GLU A 149 -0.08 -27.91 -22.96
N GLU A 150 -1.12 -27.61 -23.76
CA GLU A 150 -1.20 -26.41 -24.58
C GLU A 150 -1.29 -25.10 -23.79
N TRP A 151 -1.51 -25.16 -22.46
CA TRP A 151 -1.55 -23.97 -21.61
C TRP A 151 -0.17 -23.49 -21.16
N VAL A 152 0.85 -24.33 -21.31
CA VAL A 152 2.21 -24.08 -20.80
C VAL A 152 3.29 -24.25 -21.87
N GLN A 153 3.07 -25.11 -22.86
CA GLN A 153 3.99 -25.28 -23.98
C GLN A 153 3.90 -24.07 -24.93
N GLY A 154 5.06 -23.54 -25.34
CA GLY A 154 5.16 -22.35 -26.18
C GLY A 154 5.09 -21.02 -25.43
N PHE A 155 4.99 -21.05 -24.09
CA PHE A 155 5.14 -19.88 -23.23
C PHE A 155 6.53 -19.92 -22.57
N ASP A 156 7.52 -19.38 -23.26
CA ASP A 156 8.88 -19.27 -22.76
C ASP A 156 9.09 -17.94 -22.02
N PRO A 157 10.00 -17.88 -21.02
CA PRO A 157 10.40 -16.63 -20.37
C PRO A 157 10.88 -15.59 -21.38
N ILE A 158 10.36 -14.37 -21.27
CA ILE A 158 10.69 -13.25 -22.16
C ILE A 158 11.81 -12.42 -21.52
N PRO A 159 12.98 -12.25 -22.15
CA PRO A 159 14.04 -11.40 -21.62
C PRO A 159 13.62 -9.92 -21.59
N LEU A 160 13.70 -9.28 -20.42
CA LEU A 160 13.20 -7.89 -20.24
C LEU A 160 14.09 -6.95 -19.43
N ILE A 161 14.89 -7.46 -18.49
CA ILE A 161 15.86 -6.67 -17.70
C ILE A 161 17.19 -7.41 -17.80
N ASP A 162 18.23 -6.72 -18.23
CA ASP A 162 19.61 -7.22 -18.13
C ASP A 162 20.15 -6.88 -16.74
N VAL A 163 20.48 -7.90 -15.96
CA VAL A 163 21.05 -7.74 -14.62
C VAL A 163 22.53 -8.09 -14.67
N GLU A 164 23.38 -7.15 -14.27
CA GLU A 164 24.83 -7.35 -14.29
C GLU A 164 25.22 -8.61 -13.50
N GLY A 165 25.91 -9.55 -14.17
CA GLY A 165 26.33 -10.83 -13.60
C GLY A 165 25.28 -11.95 -13.61
N LEU A 166 24.00 -11.65 -13.84
CA LEU A 166 22.91 -12.66 -13.88
C LEU A 166 22.23 -12.78 -15.26
N GLY A 167 22.45 -11.81 -16.15
CA GLY A 167 21.94 -11.77 -17.52
C GLY A 167 20.49 -11.33 -17.62
N ASP A 168 19.87 -11.60 -18.77
CA ASP A 168 18.52 -11.14 -19.12
C ASP A 168 17.38 -12.12 -18.77
N LEU A 169 17.75 -13.26 -18.20
CA LEU A 169 16.87 -14.26 -17.59
C LEU A 169 17.33 -14.53 -16.15
N CYS A 170 17.43 -13.46 -15.36
CA CYS A 170 17.98 -13.47 -14.00
C CYS A 170 17.37 -14.58 -13.12
N ALA A 171 16.06 -14.78 -13.17
CA ALA A 171 15.40 -15.82 -12.38
C ALA A 171 15.86 -17.23 -12.75
N LYS A 172 16.00 -17.51 -14.05
CA LYS A 172 16.52 -18.80 -14.55
C LYS A 172 17.95 -19.02 -14.07
N THR A 173 18.82 -18.03 -14.28
CA THR A 173 20.23 -18.09 -13.87
C THR A 173 20.36 -18.41 -12.39
N VAL A 174 19.65 -17.68 -11.53
CA VAL A 174 19.73 -17.88 -10.07
C VAL A 174 19.14 -19.24 -9.65
N VAL A 175 18.03 -19.67 -10.24
CA VAL A 175 17.44 -21.00 -9.97
C VAL A 175 18.40 -22.13 -10.32
N GLU A 176 19.12 -22.01 -11.43
CA GLU A 176 20.13 -22.98 -11.86
C GLU A 176 21.39 -22.95 -10.97
N GLU A 177 21.91 -21.77 -10.64
CA GLU A 177 23.05 -21.58 -9.72
C GLU A 177 22.79 -22.20 -8.33
N MET A 178 21.58 -21.96 -7.79
CA MET A 178 21.16 -22.47 -6.48
C MET A 178 20.68 -23.93 -6.53
N LYS A 179 20.71 -24.56 -7.72
CA LYS A 179 20.32 -25.96 -7.97
C LYS A 179 18.90 -26.25 -7.47
N ILE A 180 17.97 -25.32 -7.66
CA ILE A 180 16.57 -25.47 -7.25
C ILE A 180 15.86 -26.41 -8.23
N GLN A 181 15.33 -27.51 -7.72
CA GLN A 181 14.77 -28.60 -8.53
C GLN A 181 13.24 -28.59 -8.57
N SER A 182 12.60 -27.80 -7.71
CA SER A 182 11.15 -27.83 -7.56
C SER A 182 10.55 -26.49 -7.16
N HIS A 183 9.35 -26.19 -7.66
CA HIS A 183 8.48 -25.12 -7.15
C HIS A 183 8.15 -25.28 -5.65
N LYS A 184 8.40 -26.47 -5.08
CA LYS A 184 8.22 -26.77 -3.65
C LYS A 184 9.41 -26.40 -2.77
N ASP A 185 10.55 -25.99 -3.35
CA ASP A 185 11.76 -25.63 -2.61
C ASP A 185 11.65 -24.21 -2.00
N ALA A 186 10.58 -23.96 -1.22
CA ALA A 186 10.12 -22.62 -0.82
C ALA A 186 11.23 -21.75 -0.22
N THR A 187 12.00 -22.26 0.75
CA THR A 187 13.09 -21.52 1.39
C THR A 187 14.16 -21.06 0.39
N LYS A 188 14.57 -21.95 -0.54
CA LYS A 188 15.56 -21.58 -1.56
C LYS A 188 15.00 -20.62 -2.59
N LEU A 189 13.71 -20.74 -2.92
CA LEU A 189 13.03 -19.83 -3.85
C LEU A 189 12.85 -18.44 -3.26
N ASP A 190 12.63 -18.34 -1.94
CA ASP A 190 12.59 -17.05 -1.25
C ASP A 190 13.97 -16.38 -1.21
N GLU A 191 15.04 -17.13 -0.89
CA GLU A 191 16.42 -16.64 -1.00
C GLU A 191 16.77 -16.21 -2.44
N ALA A 192 16.37 -17.00 -3.44
CA ALA A 192 16.57 -16.68 -4.86
C ALA A 192 15.81 -15.41 -5.26
N LYS A 193 14.58 -15.25 -4.78
CA LYS A 193 13.73 -14.08 -5.03
C LYS A 193 14.39 -12.82 -4.48
N ASP A 194 14.86 -12.85 -3.23
CA ASP A 194 15.50 -11.69 -2.61
C ASP A 194 16.78 -11.30 -3.38
N LYS A 195 17.61 -12.28 -3.79
CA LYS A 195 18.79 -12.05 -4.64
C LYS A 195 18.41 -11.40 -5.98
N CYS A 196 17.41 -11.93 -6.68
CA CYS A 196 16.97 -11.38 -7.98
C CYS A 196 16.35 -9.99 -7.83
N TYR A 197 15.56 -9.76 -6.79
CA TYR A 197 14.86 -8.49 -6.56
C TYR A 197 15.85 -7.37 -6.22
N GLN A 198 16.81 -7.65 -5.33
CA GLN A 198 17.85 -6.69 -4.97
C GLN A 198 18.75 -6.37 -6.16
N ALA A 199 19.30 -7.40 -6.82
CA ALA A 199 20.17 -7.20 -7.99
C ALA A 199 19.44 -6.48 -9.14
N GLY A 200 18.19 -6.87 -9.41
CA GLY A 200 17.37 -6.24 -10.45
C GLY A 200 17.07 -4.77 -10.16
N PHE A 201 16.90 -4.38 -8.90
CA PHE A 201 16.69 -2.98 -8.55
C PHE A 201 18.00 -2.15 -8.64
N ASP A 202 19.11 -2.70 -8.13
CA ASP A 202 20.38 -1.99 -8.01
C ASP A 202 21.13 -1.85 -9.36
N THR A 203 21.17 -2.92 -10.15
CA THR A 203 21.99 -3.01 -11.38
C THR A 203 21.17 -3.30 -12.64
N GLY A 204 19.88 -3.61 -12.50
CA GLY A 204 19.03 -3.97 -13.64
C GLY A 204 18.82 -2.82 -14.63
N VAL A 205 18.96 -3.13 -15.92
CA VAL A 205 18.69 -2.22 -17.04
C VAL A 205 17.60 -2.80 -17.93
N MET A 206 16.54 -2.03 -18.19
CA MET A 206 15.43 -2.42 -19.06
C MET A 206 15.92 -2.70 -20.49
N LYS A 207 15.45 -3.77 -21.12
CA LYS A 207 15.72 -4.13 -22.52
C LYS A 207 14.54 -3.84 -23.47
N VAL A 208 13.35 -3.62 -22.91
CA VAL A 208 12.08 -3.58 -23.64
C VAL A 208 11.25 -2.37 -23.26
N GLY A 209 10.27 -2.05 -24.10
CA GLY A 209 9.34 -0.95 -23.89
C GLY A 209 9.98 0.43 -24.07
N GLU A 210 9.22 1.46 -23.69
CA GLU A 210 9.65 2.87 -23.81
C GLU A 210 10.82 3.23 -22.90
N CYS A 211 11.01 2.45 -21.82
CA CYS A 211 12.09 2.64 -20.86
C CYS A 211 13.35 1.83 -21.20
N ALA A 212 13.47 1.24 -22.40
CA ALA A 212 14.65 0.47 -22.79
C ALA A 212 15.95 1.30 -22.63
N GLY A 213 16.98 0.69 -22.03
CA GLY A 213 18.25 1.33 -21.68
C GLY A 213 18.24 2.08 -20.35
N MET A 214 17.11 2.22 -19.67
CA MET A 214 17.02 2.87 -18.36
C MET A 214 17.24 1.87 -17.22
N LYS A 215 17.79 2.35 -16.10
CA LYS A 215 17.84 1.60 -14.85
C LYS A 215 16.43 1.31 -14.32
N VAL A 216 16.23 0.12 -13.75
CA VAL A 216 14.95 -0.33 -13.19
C VAL A 216 14.39 0.64 -12.15
N GLU A 217 15.23 1.20 -11.27
CA GLU A 217 14.83 2.20 -10.28
C GLU A 217 14.10 3.40 -10.91
N LEU A 218 14.58 3.89 -12.06
CA LEU A 218 13.98 5.01 -12.79
C LEU A 218 12.81 4.57 -13.68
N ALA A 219 12.89 3.38 -14.27
CA ALA A 219 11.87 2.85 -15.15
C ALA A 219 10.58 2.47 -14.41
N LYS A 220 10.69 1.90 -13.21
CA LYS A 220 9.55 1.43 -12.42
C LYS A 220 8.42 2.46 -12.25
N PRO A 221 8.66 3.70 -11.78
CA PRO A 221 7.60 4.70 -11.67
C PRO A 221 7.05 5.14 -13.04
N LEU A 222 7.88 5.16 -14.09
CA LEU A 222 7.47 5.53 -15.45
C LEU A 222 6.54 4.49 -16.08
N VAL A 223 6.90 3.20 -15.99
CA VAL A 223 6.04 2.11 -16.50
C VAL A 223 4.73 2.04 -15.72
N ARG A 224 4.76 2.23 -14.39
CA ARG A 224 3.52 2.32 -13.60
C ARG A 224 2.59 3.42 -14.13
N LYS A 225 3.15 4.61 -14.36
CA LYS A 225 2.41 5.75 -14.88
C LYS A 225 1.85 5.45 -16.27
N GLN A 226 2.67 4.93 -17.17
CA GLN A 226 2.28 4.53 -18.53
C GLN A 226 1.10 3.56 -18.52
N MET A 227 1.16 2.49 -17.71
CA MET A 227 0.08 1.51 -17.63
C MET A 227 -1.24 2.10 -17.11
N ILE A 228 -1.17 3.04 -16.16
CA ILE A 228 -2.35 3.75 -15.65
C ILE A 228 -2.93 4.68 -16.72
N GLU A 229 -2.09 5.44 -17.42
CA GLU A 229 -2.52 6.35 -18.50
C GLU A 229 -3.13 5.59 -19.69
N MET A 230 -2.66 4.37 -19.95
CA MET A 230 -3.23 3.46 -20.94
C MET A 230 -4.57 2.82 -20.50
N GLY A 231 -4.98 3.00 -19.24
CA GLY A 231 -6.19 2.36 -18.70
C GLY A 231 -6.06 0.84 -18.51
N VAL A 232 -4.83 0.30 -18.45
CA VAL A 232 -4.57 -1.14 -18.28
C VAL A 232 -4.08 -1.51 -16.87
N ALA A 233 -3.99 -0.53 -15.98
CA ALA A 233 -3.71 -0.71 -14.56
C ALA A 233 -4.42 0.37 -13.73
N VAL A 234 -4.66 0.06 -12.47
CA VAL A 234 -5.20 1.00 -11.48
C VAL A 234 -4.34 0.96 -10.21
N PRO A 235 -4.23 2.06 -9.45
CA PRO A 235 -3.62 2.02 -8.13
C PRO A 235 -4.47 1.14 -7.19
N TYR A 236 -3.79 0.39 -6.33
CA TYR A 236 -4.40 -0.42 -5.27
C TYR A 236 -3.50 -0.34 -4.03
N TYR A 237 -4.10 -0.02 -2.89
CA TYR A 237 -3.39 0.12 -1.63
C TYR A 237 -3.92 -0.88 -0.59
N GLU A 238 -3.01 -1.54 0.11
CA GLU A 238 -3.34 -2.40 1.24
C GLU A 238 -2.27 -2.29 2.33
N PRO A 239 -2.60 -2.60 3.60
CA PRO A 239 -1.58 -2.72 4.64
C PRO A 239 -0.55 -3.77 4.27
N GLU A 240 0.74 -3.46 4.44
CA GLU A 240 1.85 -4.37 4.15
C GLU A 240 1.76 -5.68 4.96
N LYS A 241 1.21 -5.58 6.17
CA LYS A 241 0.93 -6.69 7.09
C LYS A 241 -0.49 -6.55 7.62
N GLU A 242 -1.02 -7.64 8.17
CA GLU A 242 -2.30 -7.62 8.87
C GLU A 242 -2.27 -6.56 9.99
N VAL A 243 -3.21 -5.63 9.94
CA VAL A 243 -3.41 -4.61 10.96
C VAL A 243 -4.82 -4.80 11.52
N LYS A 244 -4.91 -5.02 12.83
CA LYS A 244 -6.17 -5.20 13.54
C LYS A 244 -6.53 -3.93 14.30
N ALA A 245 -7.77 -3.47 14.12
CA ALA A 245 -8.34 -2.41 14.94
C ALA A 245 -8.55 -2.92 16.37
N ARG A 246 -8.74 -1.99 17.32
CA ARG A 246 -9.09 -2.32 18.72
C ARG A 246 -10.41 -3.11 18.82
N THR A 247 -11.30 -2.96 17.84
CA THR A 247 -12.56 -3.71 17.71
C THR A 247 -12.35 -5.18 17.30
N GLY A 248 -11.14 -5.56 16.85
CA GLY A 248 -10.82 -6.88 16.32
C GLY A 248 -10.99 -7.02 14.80
N GLU A 249 -11.48 -5.97 14.14
CA GLU A 249 -11.67 -5.95 12.69
C GLU A 249 -10.34 -5.76 11.94
N ASP A 250 -10.26 -6.32 10.73
CA ASP A 250 -9.16 -6.05 9.81
C ASP A 250 -9.24 -4.64 9.26
N CYS A 251 -8.16 -3.88 9.46
CA CYS A 251 -7.98 -2.57 8.86
C CYS A 251 -7.69 -2.70 7.36
N ILE A 252 -8.10 -1.67 6.64
CA ILE A 252 -7.86 -1.47 5.22
C ILE A 252 -7.15 -0.13 5.01
N VAL A 253 -6.61 0.09 3.81
CA VAL A 253 -6.23 1.45 3.39
C VAL A 253 -7.43 2.08 2.71
N ALA A 254 -7.82 3.27 3.18
CA ALA A 254 -8.93 4.04 2.63
C ALA A 254 -8.40 5.38 2.10
N LEU A 255 -9.01 5.86 1.02
CA LEU A 255 -8.95 7.25 0.59
C LEU A 255 -10.10 7.96 1.30
N CYS A 256 -9.77 8.90 2.18
CA CYS A 256 -10.77 9.63 2.95
C CYS A 256 -10.32 11.06 3.20
N ASP A 257 -11.31 11.94 3.37
CA ASP A 257 -11.08 13.31 3.82
C ASP A 257 -10.54 13.29 5.25
N GLN A 258 -9.35 13.86 5.42
CA GLN A 258 -8.65 13.91 6.69
C GLN A 258 -7.74 15.14 6.75
N TRP A 259 -7.70 15.78 7.92
CA TRP A 259 -6.71 16.81 8.21
C TRP A 259 -5.37 16.15 8.49
N LEU A 260 -4.31 16.72 7.91
CA LEU A 260 -2.95 16.19 7.98
C LEU A 260 -2.02 17.22 8.64
N LEU A 261 -1.08 16.72 9.44
CA LEU A 261 0.12 17.47 9.81
C LEU A 261 1.21 17.18 8.78
N ASP A 262 1.75 18.21 8.14
CA ASP A 262 2.76 18.09 7.10
C ASP A 262 4.17 18.03 7.69
N TYR A 263 4.52 16.93 8.36
CA TYR A 263 5.89 16.75 8.86
C TYR A 263 6.92 16.54 7.74
N GLY A 264 6.47 16.30 6.51
CA GLY A 264 7.31 16.14 5.33
C GLY A 264 7.89 17.45 4.80
N GLU A 265 7.31 18.60 5.17
CA GLU A 265 7.77 19.93 4.75
C GLU A 265 9.27 20.14 5.08
N GLU A 266 10.10 20.35 4.04
CA GLU A 266 11.55 20.40 4.21
C GLU A 266 12.01 21.46 5.21
N SER A 267 11.39 22.65 5.18
CA SER A 267 11.68 23.75 6.11
C SER A 267 11.46 23.34 7.56
N TRP A 268 10.37 22.62 7.83
CA TRP A 268 10.03 22.20 9.18
C TRP A 268 10.89 21.01 9.62
N LYS A 269 10.99 19.98 8.78
CA LYS A 269 11.85 18.81 9.01
C LYS A 269 13.28 19.22 9.36
N ASN A 270 13.87 20.15 8.60
CA ASN A 270 15.23 20.60 8.82
C ASN A 270 15.42 21.35 10.14
N LYS A 271 14.44 22.16 10.57
CA LYS A 271 14.47 22.81 11.90
C LYS A 271 14.46 21.77 13.03
N VAL A 272 13.65 20.72 12.90
CA VAL A 272 13.59 19.64 13.90
C VAL A 272 14.89 18.85 13.93
N LYS A 273 15.45 18.50 12.76
CA LYS A 273 16.76 17.84 12.65
C LYS A 273 17.87 18.65 13.29
N GLU A 274 17.92 19.96 13.04
CA GLU A 274 18.90 20.84 13.67
C GLU A 274 18.79 20.81 15.20
N HIS A 275 17.57 20.85 15.74
CA HIS A 275 17.35 20.73 17.18
C HIS A 275 17.79 19.37 17.73
N VAL A 276 17.37 18.27 17.10
CA VAL A 276 17.69 16.90 17.51
C VAL A 276 19.19 16.58 17.41
N SER A 277 19.91 17.25 16.50
CA SER A 277 21.37 17.16 16.34
C SER A 277 22.14 18.14 17.24
N SER A 278 21.46 19.07 17.91
CA SER A 278 22.10 20.07 18.76
C SER A 278 22.49 19.49 20.12
N ASP A 279 23.40 20.17 20.81
CA ASP A 279 23.78 19.86 22.20
C ASP A 279 22.61 19.98 23.20
N ARG A 280 21.54 20.70 22.83
CA ARG A 280 20.32 20.89 23.63
C ARG A 280 19.38 19.69 23.62
N PHE A 281 19.59 18.69 22.76
CA PHE A 281 18.78 17.47 22.72
C PHE A 281 19.64 16.26 23.07
N GLN A 282 19.24 15.49 24.10
CA GLN A 282 20.03 14.38 24.63
C GLN A 282 19.25 13.07 24.53
N THR A 283 19.69 12.18 23.64
CA THR A 283 19.11 10.83 23.45
C THR A 283 19.72 9.78 24.37
N TYR A 284 20.77 10.14 25.11
CA TYR A 284 21.53 9.31 26.05
C TYR A 284 22.20 8.05 25.47
N ASN A 285 21.97 7.73 24.19
CA ASN A 285 22.67 6.65 23.50
C ASN A 285 22.65 6.84 21.96
N PRO A 286 23.70 6.37 21.24
CA PRO A 286 23.80 6.55 19.79
C PRO A 286 22.72 5.82 18.99
N LYS A 287 22.15 4.73 19.53
CA LYS A 287 21.11 3.97 18.83
C LYS A 287 19.83 4.79 18.72
N THR A 288 19.38 5.40 19.81
CA THR A 288 18.19 6.28 19.81
C THR A 288 18.41 7.52 18.96
N GLN A 289 19.61 8.10 18.94
CA GLN A 289 19.94 9.18 18.01
C GLN A 289 19.67 8.76 16.56
N LYS A 290 20.22 7.62 16.16
CA LYS A 290 20.02 7.09 14.80
C LYS A 290 18.54 6.83 14.50
N GLU A 291 17.78 6.29 15.45
CA GLU A 291 16.34 6.07 15.27
C GLU A 291 15.58 7.38 15.02
N PHE A 292 15.92 8.48 15.70
CA PHE A 292 15.36 9.80 15.37
C PHE A 292 15.75 10.27 13.97
N ASP A 293 17.01 10.13 13.59
CA ASP A 293 17.50 10.54 12.26
C ASP A 293 16.75 9.78 11.14
N ASP A 294 16.59 8.45 11.31
CA ASP A 294 15.88 7.58 10.38
C ASP A 294 14.37 7.95 10.30
N ILE A 295 13.72 8.19 11.45
CA ILE A 295 12.29 8.57 11.51
C ILE A 295 12.06 9.94 10.86
N LEU A 296 12.93 10.92 11.12
CA LEU A 296 12.79 12.27 10.56
C LEU A 296 12.90 12.27 9.03
N GLU A 297 13.61 11.32 8.42
CA GLU A 297 13.61 11.17 6.96
C GLU A 297 12.40 10.41 6.42
N TRP A 298 11.90 9.45 7.18
CA TRP A 298 10.77 8.62 6.78
C TRP A 298 9.41 9.30 6.94
N LEU A 299 9.26 10.13 7.99
CA LEU A 299 8.00 10.78 8.34
C LEU A 299 7.60 11.81 7.29
N LYS A 300 6.31 11.79 6.92
CA LYS A 300 5.71 12.71 5.95
C LYS A 300 4.42 13.30 6.52
N GLU A 301 3.32 13.21 5.78
CA GLU A 301 2.01 13.63 6.24
C GLU A 301 1.48 12.66 7.32
N TRP A 302 0.91 13.21 8.38
CA TRP A 302 0.30 12.44 9.48
C TRP A 302 -1.18 12.78 9.64
N GLY A 303 -2.05 11.77 9.52
CA GLY A 303 -3.49 11.90 9.74
C GLY A 303 -3.83 12.27 11.17
N CYS A 304 -4.03 13.57 11.44
CA CYS A 304 -4.22 14.12 12.78
C CYS A 304 -5.68 14.24 13.20
N SER A 305 -6.63 13.86 12.34
CA SER A 305 -8.07 13.94 12.62
C SER A 305 -8.82 12.63 12.47
N ARG A 306 -9.96 12.51 13.15
CA ARG A 306 -10.89 11.36 13.12
C ARG A 306 -12.33 11.87 13.10
N THR A 307 -13.25 11.08 12.54
CA THR A 307 -14.70 11.39 12.56
C THR A 307 -15.43 10.82 13.78
N THR A 308 -14.77 9.95 14.54
CA THR A 308 -15.33 9.27 15.72
C THR A 308 -14.31 9.19 16.85
N GLY A 309 -14.78 9.25 18.10
CA GLY A 309 -13.94 9.13 19.29
C GLY A 309 -14.19 10.25 20.29
N LEU A 310 -13.48 10.19 21.41
CA LEU A 310 -13.38 11.29 22.38
C LEU A 310 -12.17 12.15 22.04
N GLY A 311 -12.24 13.44 22.33
CA GLY A 311 -11.16 14.39 22.12
C GLY A 311 -11.68 15.80 21.85
N THR A 312 -10.76 16.68 21.47
CA THR A 312 -11.07 18.08 21.10
C THR A 312 -11.44 18.16 19.62
N ARG A 313 -12.48 18.93 19.28
CA ARG A 313 -12.87 19.15 17.88
C ARG A 313 -11.86 20.06 17.17
N VAL A 314 -11.69 19.85 15.87
CA VAL A 314 -10.93 20.79 15.03
C VAL A 314 -11.71 22.12 14.99
N PRO A 315 -11.12 23.26 15.38
CA PRO A 315 -11.88 24.48 15.67
C PRO A 315 -12.46 25.17 14.42
N TRP A 316 -11.97 24.86 13.22
CA TRP A 316 -12.52 25.34 11.95
C TRP A 316 -13.36 24.29 11.21
N ASP A 317 -13.42 23.06 11.73
CA ASP A 317 -14.13 21.95 11.10
C ASP A 317 -14.60 20.92 12.15
N GLU A 318 -15.71 21.24 12.80
CA GLU A 318 -16.22 20.49 13.95
C GLU A 318 -16.69 19.05 13.61
N GLN A 319 -16.74 18.68 12.32
CA GLN A 319 -16.97 17.29 11.89
C GLN A 319 -15.84 16.37 12.40
N PHE A 320 -14.65 16.92 12.60
CA PHE A 320 -13.48 16.16 12.99
C PHE A 320 -13.08 16.40 14.45
N VAL A 321 -12.56 15.34 15.06
CA VAL A 321 -11.92 15.31 16.38
C VAL A 321 -10.43 15.06 16.19
N ILE A 322 -9.59 15.77 16.93
CA ILE A 322 -8.13 15.61 16.89
C ILE A 322 -7.77 14.24 17.50
N GLU A 323 -6.88 13.51 16.84
CA GLU A 323 -6.45 12.19 17.31
C GLU A 323 -5.38 12.28 18.42
N SER A 324 -5.32 11.24 19.25
CA SER A 324 -4.58 11.24 20.52
C SER A 324 -3.07 11.46 20.41
N LEU A 325 -2.42 11.15 19.29
CA LEU A 325 -0.99 11.39 19.11
C LEU A 325 -0.68 12.82 18.61
N SER A 326 -1.72 13.57 18.24
CA SER A 326 -1.60 14.94 17.72
C SER A 326 -1.91 15.98 18.78
N ASP A 327 -2.84 15.73 19.70
CA ASP A 327 -3.16 16.61 20.83
C ASP A 327 -2.22 16.43 22.04
N SER A 328 -1.29 15.46 21.99
CA SER A 328 -0.38 15.11 23.09
C SER A 328 1.08 15.52 22.84
N THR A 329 1.32 16.52 21.97
CA THR A 329 2.68 16.92 21.56
C THR A 329 3.30 18.05 22.39
N ILE A 330 2.48 19.00 22.85
CA ILE A 330 2.94 20.20 23.59
C ILE A 330 2.20 20.43 24.92
N TYR A 331 1.42 19.44 25.39
CA TYR A 331 0.63 19.52 26.63
C TYR A 331 1.48 19.81 27.89
N THR A 332 2.79 19.58 27.84
CA THR A 332 3.72 19.93 28.93
C THR A 332 3.79 21.43 29.19
N ALA A 333 3.55 22.27 28.17
CA ALA A 333 3.42 23.72 28.36
C ALA A 333 2.17 24.05 29.20
N TYR A 334 1.05 23.36 28.95
CA TYR A 334 -0.18 23.55 29.71
C TYR A 334 -0.02 23.21 31.20
N TYR A 335 0.83 22.22 31.56
CA TYR A 335 1.13 21.94 32.97
C TYR A 335 1.65 23.14 33.76
N THR A 336 2.35 24.07 33.10
CA THR A 336 2.90 25.25 33.76
C THR A 336 1.82 26.21 34.28
N ILE A 337 0.65 26.23 33.65
CA ILE A 337 -0.46 27.15 33.97
C ILE A 337 -1.71 26.43 34.51
N ALA A 338 -1.80 25.10 34.40
CA ALA A 338 -2.97 24.33 34.83
C ALA A 338 -3.39 24.59 36.29
N HIS A 339 -2.43 24.76 37.21
CA HIS A 339 -2.72 25.03 38.60
C HIS A 339 -3.44 26.38 38.84
N LEU A 340 -3.29 27.35 37.91
CA LEU A 340 -3.95 28.65 37.95
C LEU A 340 -5.32 28.62 37.26
N LEU A 341 -5.45 27.85 36.17
CA LEU A 341 -6.68 27.76 35.37
C LEU A 341 -7.71 26.81 35.95
N GLN A 342 -7.31 25.59 36.33
CA GLN A 342 -8.23 24.53 36.82
C GLN A 342 -8.06 24.19 38.30
N GLY A 343 -7.05 24.75 38.99
CA GLY A 343 -6.93 24.66 40.45
C GLY A 343 -6.85 23.23 41.02
N GLY A 344 -6.39 22.25 40.23
CA GLY A 344 -6.34 20.84 40.61
C GLY A 344 -7.63 20.04 40.36
N LYS A 345 -8.68 20.65 39.79
CA LYS A 345 -9.86 19.92 39.30
C LYS A 345 -9.53 19.27 37.96
N LEU A 346 -9.68 17.95 37.86
CA LEU A 346 -9.29 17.21 36.65
C LEU A 346 -10.10 17.61 35.42
N GLU A 347 -11.41 17.78 35.58
CA GLU A 347 -12.33 18.12 34.48
C GLU A 347 -12.34 19.61 34.12
N GLY A 348 -11.64 20.47 34.88
CA GLY A 348 -11.70 21.92 34.69
C GLY A 348 -13.10 22.53 34.86
N SER A 349 -13.98 21.89 35.63
CA SER A 349 -15.40 22.26 35.74
C SER A 349 -15.68 23.52 36.58
N GLU A 350 -14.65 24.12 37.17
CA GLU A 350 -14.73 25.31 38.02
C GLU A 350 -13.63 26.29 37.60
N ILE A 351 -13.91 27.59 37.71
CA ILE A 351 -12.90 28.63 37.47
C ILE A 351 -11.80 28.52 38.53
N GLY A 352 -10.54 28.43 38.07
CA GLY A 352 -9.38 28.30 38.94
C GLY A 352 -8.95 29.59 39.65
N PRO A 353 -7.86 29.52 40.43
CA PRO A 353 -7.36 30.64 41.24
C PRO A 353 -7.10 31.96 40.49
N ALA A 354 -6.81 31.92 39.19
CA ALA A 354 -6.60 33.12 38.39
C ALA A 354 -7.90 33.87 38.05
N GLY A 355 -9.07 33.28 38.30
CA GLY A 355 -10.36 33.90 37.97
C GLY A 355 -10.63 34.00 36.47
N ILE A 356 -9.91 33.24 35.64
CA ILE A 356 -10.03 33.23 34.18
C ILE A 356 -10.99 32.12 33.76
N PRO A 357 -12.13 32.43 33.12
CA PRO A 357 -13.02 31.42 32.55
C PRO A 357 -12.40 30.77 31.31
N ALA A 358 -12.76 29.52 31.01
CA ALA A 358 -12.18 28.76 29.90
C ALA A 358 -12.35 29.47 28.53
N GLU A 359 -13.48 30.13 28.32
CA GLU A 359 -13.81 30.85 27.09
C GLU A 359 -12.93 32.10 26.87
N ALA A 360 -12.29 32.62 27.93
CA ALA A 360 -11.37 33.75 27.83
C ALA A 360 -9.95 33.33 27.40
N MET A 361 -9.63 32.04 27.40
CA MET A 361 -8.37 31.51 26.87
C MET A 361 -8.41 31.42 25.34
N THR A 362 -8.43 32.58 24.70
CA THR A 362 -8.35 32.73 23.24
C THR A 362 -6.95 32.44 22.71
N ILE A 363 -6.79 32.41 21.38
CA ILE A 363 -5.47 32.36 20.74
C ILE A 363 -4.58 33.53 21.22
N GLY A 364 -5.14 34.74 21.35
CA GLY A 364 -4.40 35.91 21.85
C GLY A 364 -3.92 35.74 23.29
N ALA A 365 -4.74 35.15 24.16
CA ALA A 365 -4.34 34.86 25.54
C ALA A 365 -3.19 33.84 25.60
N PHE A 366 -3.26 32.76 24.82
CA PHE A 366 -2.16 31.80 24.74
C PHE A 366 -0.88 32.38 24.13
N ASP A 367 -1.01 33.24 23.11
CA ASP A 367 0.11 33.94 22.49
C ASP A 367 0.81 34.89 23.47
N TYR A 368 0.05 35.61 24.31
CA TYR A 368 0.60 36.46 25.37
C TYR A 368 1.39 35.61 26.38
N VAL A 369 0.82 34.50 26.84
CA VAL A 369 1.42 33.64 27.88
C VAL A 369 2.68 32.92 27.38
N PHE A 370 2.70 32.44 26.14
CA PHE A 370 3.75 31.53 25.66
C PHE A 370 4.72 32.11 24.63
N LEU A 371 4.37 33.22 23.95
CA LEU A 371 5.16 33.78 22.86
C LEU A 371 5.66 35.21 23.12
N ASP A 372 5.54 35.72 24.35
CA ASP A 372 5.92 37.08 24.74
C ASP A 372 5.29 38.17 23.84
N LYS A 373 4.11 37.91 23.27
CA LYS A 373 3.35 38.94 22.54
C LYS A 373 2.82 39.98 23.54
N PRO A 374 2.65 41.25 23.14
CA PRO A 374 2.03 42.24 24.02
C PRO A 374 0.58 41.89 24.31
N TYR A 375 0.10 42.20 25.52
CA TYR A 375 -1.31 42.04 25.87
C TYR A 375 -2.18 42.92 24.96
N ASP A 376 -3.24 42.33 24.44
CA ASP A 376 -4.23 42.99 23.57
C ASP A 376 -5.63 42.72 24.11
N ALA A 377 -6.26 43.75 24.65
CA ALA A 377 -7.59 43.66 25.24
C ALA A 377 -8.68 43.26 24.23
N GLU A 378 -8.48 43.50 22.92
CA GLU A 378 -9.42 43.06 21.89
C GLU A 378 -9.32 41.54 21.65
N GLN A 379 -8.14 40.97 21.80
CA GLN A 379 -7.89 39.54 21.63
C GLN A 379 -8.10 38.73 22.92
N CYS A 380 -8.07 39.38 24.08
CA CYS A 380 -8.27 38.79 25.40
C CYS A 380 -9.55 39.33 26.08
N PRO A 381 -10.75 39.09 25.52
CA PRO A 381 -11.97 39.70 26.02
C PRO A 381 -12.31 39.19 27.43
N GLY A 382 -12.53 40.12 28.36
CA GLY A 382 -13.03 39.81 29.71
C GLY A 382 -11.96 39.39 30.74
N VAL A 383 -10.68 39.54 30.41
CA VAL A 383 -9.55 39.32 31.33
C VAL A 383 -8.60 40.53 31.30
N THR A 384 -8.02 40.91 32.43
CA THR A 384 -7.02 41.99 32.51
C THR A 384 -5.62 41.49 32.15
N GLU A 385 -4.63 42.38 32.02
CA GLU A 385 -3.22 41.98 31.83
C GLU A 385 -2.61 41.33 33.09
N GLU A 386 -3.15 41.65 34.27
CA GLU A 386 -2.73 41.06 35.55
C GLU A 386 -3.25 39.62 35.71
N GLN A 387 -4.41 39.32 35.13
CA GLN A 387 -4.97 37.98 35.03
C GLN A 387 -4.23 37.22 33.93
#